data_AF-A0ABD4T013-F1
#
_entry.id   AF-A0ABD4T013-F1
#
_cell.length_a   1.000
_cell.length_b   1.000
_cell.length_c   1.000
_cell.angle_alpha   90.00
_cell.angle_beta   90.00
_cell.angle_gamma   90.00
#
_symmetry.space_group_name_H-M   'P 1'
#
loop_
_entity.id
_entity.type
_entity.pdbx_description
1 polymer ?
#
loop_
_entity_poly.entity_id
_entity_poly.type
_entity_poly.pdbx_seq_one_letter_code
_entity_poly.pdbx_strand_id
1 'polypeptide(L)'
;MKDGVQFVINSPIMRRLIDAVPDYSLVGDAACFSPDQFPWAATLEANWKTIREELDQILAHTDALPNFQDIMPRQERISKDDGWKTYFFCAFGYVAQKNCDRCPQTWKLLQEVPGLKSAFFSILAPGKHIPRHTGKHKGIIRYHLALKVPEPRQNCRIQIGDHLRHWDEGKSLIFDDTFPHEVWNETDGYRVVLFADIARPLRFPLSWINALIFQALRFSPLVQSAKQNHAAWEQRFDSAQGQAPASSSS
;
A
#
# COMPACT_ATOMS: atom_id res chain seq x y z
N MET A 1 -15.11 -15.04 20.15
CA MET A 1 -14.33 -15.84 19.17
C MET A 1 -13.12 -15.02 18.68
N LYS A 2 -12.15 -14.73 19.55
CA LYS A 2 -10.98 -13.90 19.20
C LYS A 2 -9.65 -14.66 19.11
N ASP A 3 -9.61 -15.96 19.43
CA ASP A 3 -8.33 -16.59 19.79
C ASP A 3 -7.81 -17.69 18.84
N GLY A 4 -8.66 -18.26 17.97
CA GLY A 4 -8.22 -19.36 17.09
C GLY A 4 -7.19 -18.95 16.02
N VAL A 5 -7.40 -17.79 15.39
CA VAL A 5 -6.49 -17.29 14.34
C VAL A 5 -5.15 -16.87 14.93
N GLN A 6 -5.14 -16.22 16.10
CA GLN A 6 -3.89 -15.83 16.75
C GLN A 6 -3.12 -17.01 17.35
N PHE A 7 -3.82 -18.02 17.84
CA PHE A 7 -3.20 -19.26 18.30
C PHE A 7 -2.49 -20.00 17.15
N VAL A 8 -3.09 -20.04 15.96
CA VAL A 8 -2.47 -20.65 14.78
C VAL A 8 -1.25 -19.84 14.30
N ILE A 9 -1.37 -18.51 14.18
CA ILE A 9 -0.27 -17.63 13.75
C ILE A 9 0.92 -17.68 14.72
N ASN A 10 0.66 -17.73 16.03
CA ASN A 10 1.72 -17.79 17.05
C ASN A 10 2.21 -19.22 17.35
N SER A 11 1.72 -20.23 16.61
CA SER A 11 2.17 -21.60 16.82
C SER A 11 3.64 -21.77 16.42
N PRO A 12 4.42 -22.62 17.11
CA PRO A 12 5.81 -22.90 16.75
C PRO A 12 5.97 -23.41 15.32
N ILE A 13 4.96 -24.11 14.80
CA ILE A 13 4.92 -24.63 13.43
C ILE A 13 4.80 -23.48 12.43
N MET A 14 3.88 -22.54 12.65
CA MET A 14 3.76 -21.36 11.79
C MET A 14 5.01 -20.50 11.83
N ARG A 15 5.65 -20.36 13.00
CA ARG A 15 6.90 -19.62 13.13
C ARG A 15 8.02 -20.25 12.29
N ARG A 16 8.19 -21.58 12.36
CA ARG A 16 9.14 -22.32 11.48
C ARG A 16 8.83 -22.15 10.00
N LEU A 17 7.55 -22.16 9.61
CA LEU A 17 7.15 -21.94 8.21
C LEU A 17 7.48 -20.52 7.75
N ILE A 18 7.30 -19.51 8.61
CA ILE A 18 7.67 -18.12 8.35
C ILE A 18 9.19 -17.98 8.24
N ASP A 19 9.93 -18.61 9.14
CA ASP A 19 11.40 -18.58 9.15
C ASP A 19 12.00 -19.25 7.90
N ALA A 20 11.28 -20.18 7.28
CA ALA A 20 11.67 -20.85 6.04
C ALA A 20 11.32 -20.06 4.76
N VAL A 21 10.54 -18.98 4.84
CA VAL A 21 10.16 -18.16 3.66
C VAL A 21 11.36 -17.71 2.81
N PRO A 22 12.47 -17.25 3.38
CA PRO A 22 13.71 -16.92 2.65
C PRO A 22 14.17 -18.01 1.68
N ASP A 23 14.26 -19.25 2.16
CA ASP A 23 14.83 -20.38 1.41
C ASP A 23 13.96 -20.81 0.22
N TYR A 24 12.66 -20.51 0.28
CA TYR A 24 11.71 -20.80 -0.79
C TYR A 24 11.44 -19.60 -1.69
N SER A 25 11.98 -18.42 -1.38
CA SER A 25 11.73 -17.21 -2.17
C SER A 25 12.47 -17.26 -3.50
N LEU A 26 11.75 -17.00 -4.58
CA LEU A 26 12.34 -16.93 -5.93
C LEU A 26 13.10 -15.62 -6.19
N VAL A 27 12.98 -14.65 -5.29
CA VAL A 27 13.63 -13.32 -5.36
C VAL A 27 14.64 -13.12 -4.22
N GLY A 28 14.93 -14.19 -3.46
CA GLY A 28 15.85 -14.17 -2.32
C GLY A 28 15.30 -13.46 -1.08
N ASP A 29 16.22 -13.16 -0.15
CA ASP A 29 15.93 -12.52 1.13
C ASP A 29 16.81 -11.28 1.31
N ALA A 30 16.28 -10.14 0.87
CA ALA A 30 16.94 -8.85 0.96
C ALA A 30 15.96 -7.81 1.49
N ALA A 31 16.46 -6.82 2.22
CA ALA A 31 15.68 -5.68 2.66
C ALA A 31 15.17 -4.85 1.47
N CYS A 32 15.99 -4.67 0.43
CA CYS A 32 15.61 -3.99 -0.82
C CYS A 32 15.88 -4.91 -2.01
N PHE A 33 15.00 -4.89 -3.00
CA PHE A 33 15.14 -5.67 -4.23
C PHE A 33 15.41 -4.77 -5.44
N SER A 34 16.08 -5.32 -6.46
CA SER A 34 16.21 -4.62 -7.75
C SER A 34 14.88 -4.71 -8.52
N PRO A 35 14.40 -3.61 -9.16
CA PRO A 35 13.26 -3.63 -10.06
C PRO A 35 13.37 -4.67 -11.19
N ASP A 36 14.58 -5.02 -11.63
CA ASP A 36 14.80 -6.03 -12.69
C ASP A 36 14.29 -7.43 -12.32
N GLN A 37 14.18 -7.72 -11.01
CA GLN A 37 13.60 -8.97 -10.52
C GLN A 37 12.07 -9.01 -10.69
N PHE A 38 11.46 -7.87 -11.01
CA PHE A 38 10.02 -7.67 -11.11
C PHE A 38 9.70 -6.96 -12.44
N PRO A 39 9.73 -7.67 -13.60
CA PRO A 39 9.61 -7.04 -14.91
C PRO A 39 8.36 -6.16 -15.12
N TRP A 40 7.27 -6.45 -14.43
CA TRP A 40 6.04 -5.64 -14.45
C TRP A 40 6.23 -4.24 -13.87
N ALA A 41 7.25 -4.01 -13.03
CA ALA A 41 7.57 -2.69 -12.51
C ALA A 41 7.97 -1.73 -13.63
N ALA A 42 8.66 -2.21 -14.67
CA ALA A 42 9.03 -1.40 -15.83
C ALA A 42 7.80 -0.86 -16.58
N THR A 43 6.70 -1.62 -16.64
CA THR A 43 5.43 -1.15 -17.21
C THR A 43 4.83 -0.02 -16.38
N LEU A 44 4.87 -0.13 -15.05
CA LEU A 44 4.38 0.93 -14.16
C LEU A 44 5.26 2.18 -14.23
N GLU A 45 6.59 2.02 -14.27
CA GLU A 45 7.51 3.14 -14.49
C GLU A 45 7.25 3.80 -15.85
N ALA A 46 7.09 3.03 -16.93
CA ALA A 46 6.83 3.61 -18.26
C ALA A 46 5.53 4.44 -18.31
N ASN A 47 4.55 4.12 -17.47
CA ASN A 47 3.23 4.77 -17.44
C ASN A 47 3.04 5.67 -16.20
N TRP A 48 4.11 6.03 -15.48
CA TRP A 48 4.00 6.77 -14.23
C TRP A 48 3.29 8.12 -14.36
N LYS A 49 3.45 8.79 -15.51
CA LYS A 49 2.78 10.08 -15.80
C LYS A 49 1.28 9.92 -15.97
N THR A 50 0.83 8.87 -16.66
CA THR A 50 -0.59 8.54 -16.79
C THR A 50 -1.22 8.29 -15.42
N ILE A 51 -0.52 7.53 -14.56
CA ILE A 51 -0.95 7.29 -13.17
C ILE A 51 -0.97 8.62 -12.40
N ARG A 52 0.02 9.49 -12.62
CA ARG A 52 0.11 10.80 -11.96
C ARG A 52 -1.02 11.74 -12.36
N GLU A 53 -1.44 11.75 -13.62
CA GLU A 53 -2.56 12.56 -14.10
C GLU A 53 -3.87 12.20 -13.39
N GLU A 54 -4.16 10.90 -13.23
CA GLU A 54 -5.33 10.45 -12.46
C GLU A 54 -5.19 10.81 -10.98
N LEU A 55 -3.99 10.66 -10.40
CA LEU A 55 -3.72 11.08 -9.03
C LEU A 55 -3.97 12.59 -8.82
N ASP A 56 -3.56 13.45 -9.75
CA ASP A 56 -3.71 14.90 -9.59
C ASP A 56 -5.20 15.31 -9.51
N GLN A 57 -6.10 14.59 -10.20
CA GLN A 57 -7.56 14.77 -10.05
C GLN A 57 -8.04 14.40 -8.65
N ILE A 58 -7.48 13.33 -8.06
CA ILE A 58 -7.81 12.92 -6.69
C ILE A 58 -7.27 13.93 -5.66
N LEU A 59 -6.07 14.47 -5.87
CA LEU A 59 -5.45 15.44 -4.98
C LEU A 59 -6.20 16.78 -4.93
N ALA A 60 -6.99 17.13 -5.95
CA ALA A 60 -7.90 18.28 -5.91
C ALA A 60 -8.94 18.17 -4.76
N HIS A 61 -9.16 16.96 -4.23
CA HIS A 61 -10.08 16.68 -3.14
C HIS A 61 -9.38 16.07 -1.91
N THR A 62 -8.12 16.44 -1.66
CA THR A 62 -7.28 15.85 -0.59
C THR A 62 -7.96 15.89 0.78
N ASP A 63 -8.73 16.95 1.10
CA ASP A 63 -9.42 17.07 2.40
C ASP A 63 -10.50 16.02 2.61
N ALA A 64 -11.14 15.56 1.54
CA ALA A 64 -12.17 14.53 1.58
C ALA A 64 -11.61 13.10 1.60
N LEU A 65 -10.29 12.92 1.45
CA LEU A 65 -9.66 11.60 1.48
C LEU A 65 -9.59 11.05 2.92
N PRO A 66 -9.79 9.74 3.11
CA PRO A 66 -9.77 9.13 4.42
C PRO A 66 -8.33 9.00 4.91
N ASN A 67 -8.14 9.14 6.22
CA ASN A 67 -6.87 8.82 6.83
C ASN A 67 -6.66 7.30 6.86
N PHE A 68 -5.41 6.87 6.92
CA PHE A 68 -5.08 5.45 6.96
C PHE A 68 -5.75 4.72 8.14
N GLN A 69 -5.79 5.35 9.32
CA GLN A 69 -6.44 4.80 10.51
C GLN A 69 -7.96 4.67 10.36
N ASP A 70 -8.60 5.52 9.57
CA ASP A 70 -10.05 5.47 9.35
C ASP A 70 -10.41 4.19 8.61
N ILE A 71 -9.56 3.76 7.67
CA ILE A 71 -9.74 2.52 6.92
C ILE A 71 -9.18 1.32 7.70
N MET A 72 -8.03 1.46 8.36
CA MET A 72 -7.34 0.36 9.06
C MET A 72 -7.12 0.66 10.57
N PRO A 73 -8.19 0.68 11.39
CA PRO A 73 -8.12 1.13 12.79
C PRO A 73 -7.19 0.27 13.68
N ARG A 74 -6.96 -1.00 13.34
CA ARG A 74 -6.01 -1.86 14.08
C ARG A 74 -4.53 -1.53 13.87
N GLN A 75 -4.21 -0.49 13.09
CA GLN A 75 -2.84 0.00 12.86
C GLN A 75 -2.58 1.40 13.44
N GLU A 76 -3.45 1.91 14.32
CA GLU A 76 -3.30 3.21 15.05
C GLU A 76 -1.94 3.44 15.73
N ARG A 77 -1.15 2.39 15.98
CA ARG A 77 0.21 2.55 16.54
C ARG A 77 1.19 3.23 15.57
N ILE A 78 0.90 3.23 14.27
CA ILE A 78 1.82 3.69 13.20
C ILE A 78 1.45 5.10 12.70
N SER A 79 0.19 5.53 12.85
CA SER A 79 -0.25 6.91 12.61
C SER A 79 -1.27 7.31 13.66
N LYS A 80 -0.97 8.38 14.41
CA LYS A 80 -1.83 8.96 15.45
C LYS A 80 -2.43 10.31 15.05
N ASP A 81 -2.19 10.73 13.81
CA ASP A 81 -2.63 12.01 13.26
C ASP A 81 -3.16 11.82 11.82
N ASP A 82 -3.72 12.89 11.26
CA ASP A 82 -4.40 12.92 9.95
C ASP A 82 -3.44 13.23 8.78
N GLY A 83 -2.12 13.16 9.02
CA GLY A 83 -1.09 13.44 8.03
C GLY A 83 -0.77 12.27 7.09
N TRP A 84 -1.49 11.14 7.18
CA TRP A 84 -1.36 10.02 6.25
C TRP A 84 -2.72 9.63 5.67
N LYS A 85 -2.95 10.04 4.42
CA LYS A 85 -4.17 9.77 3.68
C LYS A 85 -3.99 8.65 2.66
N THR A 86 -5.08 7.94 2.36
CA THR A 86 -5.05 6.79 1.46
C THR A 86 -6.21 6.76 0.48
N TYR A 87 -5.94 6.43 -0.78
CA TYR A 87 -6.96 6.19 -1.79
C TYR A 87 -6.89 4.76 -2.31
N PHE A 88 -7.73 3.86 -1.78
CA PHE A 88 -7.68 2.43 -2.07
C PHE A 88 -8.28 2.06 -3.44
N PHE A 89 -7.59 1.15 -4.14
CA PHE A 89 -8.09 0.45 -5.33
C PHE A 89 -8.54 -0.97 -4.96
N CYS A 90 -7.70 -1.69 -4.20
CA CYS A 90 -8.01 -3.03 -3.76
C CYS A 90 -7.31 -3.38 -2.43
N ALA A 91 -7.88 -4.36 -1.72
CA ALA A 91 -7.29 -4.93 -0.51
C ALA A 91 -7.79 -6.37 -0.29
N PHE A 92 -6.88 -7.34 -0.32
CA PHE A 92 -7.08 -8.77 -0.07
C PHE A 92 -8.35 -9.34 -0.72
N GLY A 93 -8.54 -9.08 -2.02
CA GLY A 93 -9.68 -9.57 -2.81
C GLY A 93 -10.96 -8.72 -2.73
N TYR A 94 -10.93 -7.59 -2.02
CA TYR A 94 -11.91 -6.51 -2.17
C TYR A 94 -11.39 -5.49 -3.21
N VAL A 95 -12.30 -4.96 -4.04
CA VAL A 95 -12.04 -3.92 -5.03
C VAL A 95 -12.96 -2.74 -4.75
N ALA A 96 -12.40 -1.55 -4.64
CA ALA A 96 -13.11 -0.29 -4.49
C ALA A 96 -13.54 0.22 -5.87
N GLN A 97 -14.64 -0.33 -6.40
CA GLN A 97 -15.01 -0.17 -7.81
C GLN A 97 -15.07 1.30 -8.26
N LYS A 98 -15.69 2.20 -7.48
CA LYS A 98 -15.79 3.62 -7.88
C LYS A 98 -14.43 4.32 -7.89
N ASN A 99 -13.52 3.92 -7.01
CA ASN A 99 -12.15 4.44 -7.03
C ASN A 99 -11.39 3.96 -8.27
N CYS A 100 -11.59 2.70 -8.66
CA CYS A 100 -11.05 2.17 -9.91
C CYS A 100 -11.66 2.85 -11.14
N ASP A 101 -12.96 3.14 -11.12
CA ASP A 101 -13.66 3.82 -12.23
C ASP A 101 -13.18 5.28 -12.40
N ARG A 102 -12.74 5.94 -11.32
CA ARG A 102 -12.14 7.28 -11.36
C ARG A 102 -10.68 7.28 -11.80
N CYS A 103 -9.96 6.17 -11.61
CA CYS A 103 -8.57 6.00 -12.06
C CYS A 103 -8.43 4.75 -12.95
N PRO A 104 -9.13 4.71 -14.10
CA PRO A 104 -9.24 3.50 -14.92
C PRO A 104 -7.88 3.05 -15.50
N GLN A 105 -6.99 3.96 -15.85
CA GLN A 105 -5.66 3.60 -16.37
C GLN A 105 -4.77 3.02 -15.27
N THR A 106 -4.77 3.64 -14.09
CA THR A 106 -4.06 3.12 -12.92
C THR A 106 -4.56 1.74 -12.56
N TRP A 107 -5.89 1.54 -12.54
CA TRP A 107 -6.46 0.23 -12.22
C TRP A 107 -6.09 -0.82 -13.26
N LYS A 108 -6.18 -0.51 -14.56
CA LYS A 108 -5.77 -1.43 -15.63
C LYS A 108 -4.33 -1.89 -15.47
N LEU A 109 -3.41 -0.96 -15.19
CA LEU A 109 -1.99 -1.28 -14.97
C LEU A 109 -1.77 -2.13 -13.72
N LEU A 110 -2.50 -1.84 -12.63
CA LEU A 110 -2.42 -2.64 -11.39
C LEU A 110 -2.89 -4.08 -11.60
N GLN A 111 -3.87 -4.32 -12.47
CA GLN A 111 -4.35 -5.68 -12.77
C GLN A 111 -3.28 -6.56 -13.45
N GLU A 112 -2.26 -5.96 -14.06
CA GLU A 112 -1.12 -6.69 -14.65
C GLU A 112 -0.07 -7.10 -13.60
N VAL A 113 -0.15 -6.60 -12.37
CA VAL A 113 0.80 -6.92 -11.29
C VAL A 113 0.51 -8.33 -10.74
N PRO A 114 1.41 -9.30 -10.92
CA PRO A 114 1.18 -10.66 -10.50
C PRO A 114 1.11 -10.76 -8.99
N GLY A 115 0.06 -11.39 -8.46
CA GLY A 115 -0.08 -11.62 -7.03
C GLY A 115 -0.43 -10.38 -6.22
N LEU A 116 -0.93 -9.31 -6.84
CA LEU A 116 -1.41 -8.10 -6.16
C LEU A 116 -2.37 -8.45 -5.00
N LYS A 117 -2.10 -7.90 -3.81
CA LYS A 117 -2.92 -8.09 -2.61
C LYS A 117 -3.56 -6.80 -2.16
N SER A 118 -2.84 -5.69 -2.14
CA SER A 118 -3.41 -4.39 -1.84
C SER A 118 -2.80 -3.36 -2.79
N ALA A 119 -3.56 -2.32 -3.14
CA ALA A 119 -3.04 -1.18 -3.87
C ALA A 119 -3.79 0.09 -3.50
N PHE A 120 -3.05 1.18 -3.29
CA PHE A 120 -3.62 2.49 -2.99
C PHE A 120 -2.62 3.62 -3.29
N PHE A 121 -3.12 4.84 -3.48
CA PHE A 121 -2.26 6.02 -3.38
C PHE A 121 -1.99 6.32 -1.91
N SER A 122 -0.71 6.33 -1.53
CA SER A 122 -0.26 6.63 -0.17
C SER A 122 0.28 8.06 -0.12
N ILE A 123 -0.47 8.94 0.55
CA ILE A 123 -0.27 10.40 0.55
C ILE A 123 0.21 10.82 1.94
N LEU A 124 1.47 11.24 2.04
CA LEU A 124 2.04 11.79 3.28
C LEU A 124 2.02 13.31 3.23
N ALA A 125 1.45 13.91 4.26
CA ALA A 125 1.44 15.35 4.48
C ALA A 125 2.84 15.90 4.78
N PRO A 126 3.05 17.23 4.62
CA PRO A 126 4.23 17.92 5.10
C PRO A 126 4.56 17.60 6.55
N GLY A 127 5.84 17.46 6.87
CA GLY A 127 6.34 17.13 8.22
C GLY A 127 5.99 15.74 8.74
N LYS A 128 5.29 14.89 7.96
CA LYS A 128 4.82 13.59 8.46
C LYS A 128 6.00 12.64 8.71
N HIS A 129 6.02 12.07 9.90
CA HIS A 129 6.91 10.98 10.30
C HIS A 129 6.08 9.73 10.61
N ILE A 130 6.49 8.60 10.03
CA ILE A 130 5.96 7.28 10.36
C ILE A 130 7.04 6.56 11.17
N PRO A 131 6.83 6.32 12.48
CA PRO A 131 7.82 5.72 13.36
C PRO A 131 8.27 4.33 12.90
N ARG A 132 9.43 3.91 13.40
CA ARG A 132 10.01 2.59 13.10
C ARG A 132 9.05 1.45 13.42
N HIS A 133 8.77 0.60 12.43
CA HIS A 133 7.87 -0.55 12.56
C HIS A 133 8.29 -1.71 11.63
N THR A 134 7.62 -2.85 11.77
CA THR A 134 7.83 -4.05 10.95
C THR A 134 6.50 -4.58 10.44
N GLY A 135 6.50 -5.01 9.18
CA GLY A 135 5.48 -5.84 8.59
C GLY A 135 5.32 -7.15 9.36
N LYS A 136 4.12 -7.72 9.27
CA LYS A 136 3.75 -8.93 10.05
C LYS A 136 3.94 -10.22 9.27
N HIS A 137 4.12 -10.16 7.95
CA HIS A 137 4.04 -11.34 7.09
C HIS A 137 5.09 -11.31 5.98
N LYS A 138 6.12 -12.16 6.11
CA LYS A 138 7.23 -12.26 5.14
C LYS A 138 6.79 -12.79 3.76
N GLY A 139 5.57 -13.35 3.66
CA GLY A 139 4.97 -13.74 2.38
C GLY A 139 4.48 -12.58 1.51
N ILE A 140 4.70 -11.32 1.91
CA ILE A 140 4.43 -10.11 1.13
C ILE A 140 5.76 -9.44 0.73
N ILE A 141 5.74 -8.77 -0.42
CA ILE A 141 6.74 -7.78 -0.84
C ILE A 141 6.01 -6.46 -1.05
N ARG A 142 6.61 -5.37 -0.58
CA ARG A 142 6.05 -4.02 -0.72
C ARG A 142 6.69 -3.29 -1.88
N TYR A 143 5.84 -2.64 -2.67
CA TYR A 143 6.21 -1.87 -3.84
C TYR A 143 5.72 -0.44 -3.70
N HIS A 144 6.59 0.52 -4.02
CA HIS A 144 6.25 1.93 -4.19
C HIS A 144 6.68 2.40 -5.59
N LEU A 145 5.77 2.97 -6.36
CA LEU A 145 6.12 3.86 -7.48
C LEU A 145 6.02 5.30 -7.00
N ALA A 146 7.08 6.07 -7.09
CA ALA A 146 7.04 7.49 -6.76
C ALA A 146 6.22 8.26 -7.80
N LEU A 147 5.17 8.97 -7.35
CA LEU A 147 4.31 9.76 -8.22
C LEU A 147 4.48 11.26 -7.99
N LYS A 148 4.61 11.67 -6.73
CA LYS A 148 4.83 13.06 -6.32
C LYS A 148 5.89 13.10 -5.23
N VAL A 149 7.01 13.77 -5.46
CA VAL A 149 8.08 13.95 -4.47
C VAL A 149 8.41 15.42 -4.33
N PRO A 150 8.09 16.06 -3.19
CA PRO A 150 8.42 17.47 -2.98
C PRO A 150 9.92 17.69 -2.79
N GLU A 151 10.39 18.88 -3.19
CA GLU A 151 11.77 19.31 -2.99
C GLU A 151 11.98 19.93 -1.60
N PRO A 152 13.16 19.76 -0.98
CA PRO A 152 14.28 18.98 -1.47
C PRO A 152 14.06 17.47 -1.30
N ARG A 153 14.16 16.68 -2.38
CA ARG A 153 13.75 15.26 -2.40
C ARG A 153 14.41 14.39 -1.31
N GLN A 154 15.63 14.74 -0.89
CA GLN A 154 16.35 14.02 0.18
C GLN A 154 15.63 14.06 1.54
N ASN A 155 14.75 15.04 1.75
CA ASN A 155 13.95 15.15 2.97
C ASN A 155 12.73 14.20 2.95
N CYS A 156 12.41 13.62 1.79
CA CYS A 156 11.55 12.45 1.68
C CYS A 156 12.42 11.19 1.68
N ARG A 157 12.46 10.48 2.81
CA ARG A 157 13.32 9.29 2.95
C ARG A 157 12.62 8.14 3.66
N ILE A 158 13.11 6.94 3.40
CA ILE A 158 12.76 5.72 4.11
C ILE A 158 14.04 4.99 4.49
N GLN A 159 14.11 4.53 5.73
CA GLN A 159 15.13 3.61 6.18
C GLN A 159 14.53 2.21 6.25
N ILE A 160 15.19 1.21 5.67
CA ILE A 160 14.76 -0.19 5.63
C ILE A 160 15.93 -1.06 6.10
N GLY A 161 15.89 -1.56 7.32
CA GLY A 161 17.07 -2.12 7.98
C GLY A 161 18.18 -1.06 8.03
N ASP A 162 19.30 -1.34 7.39
CA ASP A 162 20.47 -0.45 7.28
C ASP A 162 20.49 0.38 5.99
N HIS A 163 19.47 0.23 5.14
CA HIS A 163 19.40 0.91 3.85
C HIS A 163 18.58 2.19 3.94
N LEU A 164 19.25 3.33 3.78
CA LEU A 164 18.57 4.60 3.53
C LEU A 164 18.23 4.72 2.04
N ARG A 165 16.99 5.10 1.73
CA ARG A 165 16.47 5.28 0.37
C ARG A 165 15.65 6.56 0.28
N HIS A 166 15.57 7.07 -0.94
CA HIS A 166 14.75 8.21 -1.33
C HIS A 166 13.86 7.81 -2.49
N TRP A 167 12.90 8.67 -2.82
CA TRP A 167 12.03 8.50 -3.97
C TRP A 167 12.44 9.46 -5.08
N ASP A 168 12.48 8.95 -6.30
CA ASP A 168 12.64 9.73 -7.52
C ASP A 168 11.37 9.52 -8.34
N GLU A 169 10.69 10.60 -8.76
CA GLU A 169 9.43 10.48 -9.50
C GLU A 169 9.57 9.55 -10.73
N GLY A 170 8.61 8.65 -10.89
CA GLY A 170 8.62 7.63 -11.93
C GLY A 170 9.53 6.43 -11.65
N LYS A 171 10.17 6.34 -10.47
CA LYS A 171 11.01 5.21 -10.08
C LYS A 171 10.38 4.32 -9.01
N SER A 172 10.67 3.03 -9.14
CA SER A 172 10.22 1.99 -8.24
C SER A 172 11.15 1.83 -7.04
N LEU A 173 10.57 1.61 -5.87
CA LEU A 173 11.24 1.10 -4.68
C LEU A 173 10.53 -0.17 -4.22
N ILE A 174 11.26 -1.28 -4.18
CA ILE A 174 10.74 -2.60 -3.82
C ILE A 174 11.49 -3.12 -2.59
N PHE A 175 10.76 -3.51 -1.55
CA PHE A 175 11.37 -3.87 -0.28
C PHE A 175 10.56 -4.89 0.51
N ASP A 176 11.25 -5.56 1.42
CA ASP A 176 10.64 -6.45 2.40
C ASP A 176 10.30 -5.63 3.66
N ASP A 177 9.01 -5.39 3.88
CA ASP A 177 8.55 -4.59 5.01
C ASP A 177 8.70 -5.32 6.37
N THR A 178 9.05 -6.62 6.38
CA THR A 178 9.39 -7.32 7.64
C THR A 178 10.70 -6.88 8.24
N PHE A 179 11.58 -6.25 7.44
CA PHE A 179 12.72 -5.51 7.99
C PHE A 179 12.23 -4.24 8.68
N PRO A 180 12.80 -3.85 9.84
CA PRO A 180 12.42 -2.62 10.51
C PRO A 180 12.58 -1.42 9.59
N HIS A 181 11.51 -0.64 9.44
CA HIS A 181 11.50 0.49 8.52
C HIS A 181 10.79 1.70 9.11
N GLU A 182 11.19 2.87 8.64
CA GLU A 182 10.79 4.18 9.15
C GLU A 182 10.78 5.19 8.02
N VAL A 183 9.80 6.10 8.00
CA VAL A 183 9.55 7.00 6.86
C VAL A 183 9.42 8.44 7.33
N TRP A 184 10.03 9.37 6.60
CA TRP A 184 9.96 10.80 6.84
C TRP A 184 9.56 11.55 5.58
N ASN A 185 8.70 12.55 5.75
CA ASN A 185 8.47 13.63 4.81
C ASN A 185 8.78 14.96 5.52
N GLU A 186 10.04 15.36 5.55
CA GLU A 186 10.50 16.62 6.18
C GLU A 186 10.51 17.79 5.17
N THR A 187 9.50 17.83 4.31
CA THR A 187 9.28 18.92 3.35
C THR A 187 7.99 19.65 3.65
N ASP A 188 7.76 20.75 2.94
CA ASP A 188 6.53 21.53 2.99
C ASP A 188 5.47 21.04 1.97
N GLY A 189 5.74 19.94 1.27
CA GLY A 189 4.86 19.38 0.24
C GLY A 189 4.34 17.99 0.55
N TYR A 190 3.28 17.60 -0.18
CA TYR A 190 2.75 16.23 -0.11
C TYR A 190 3.62 15.26 -0.92
N ARG A 191 4.04 14.16 -0.27
CA ARG A 191 4.73 13.04 -0.94
C ARG A 191 3.74 11.93 -1.24
N VAL A 192 3.61 11.55 -2.51
CA VAL A 192 2.68 10.50 -2.96
C VAL A 192 3.40 9.39 -3.69
N VAL A 193 3.08 8.15 -3.29
CA VAL A 193 3.50 6.94 -4.00
C VAL A 193 2.26 6.11 -4.36
N LEU A 194 2.30 5.40 -5.50
CA LEU A 194 1.44 4.24 -5.70
C LEU A 194 2.03 3.11 -4.87
N PHE A 195 1.31 2.71 -3.83
CA PHE A 195 1.67 1.64 -2.94
C PHE A 195 1.00 0.35 -3.42
N ALA A 196 1.73 -0.76 -3.42
CA ALA A 196 1.16 -2.09 -3.59
C ALA A 196 1.82 -3.12 -2.66
N ASP A 197 1.00 -3.96 -2.02
CA ASP A 197 1.47 -5.22 -1.42
C ASP A 197 1.28 -6.36 -2.42
N ILE A 198 2.33 -7.15 -2.62
CA ILE A 198 2.38 -8.21 -3.61
C ILE A 198 2.72 -9.53 -2.91
N ALA A 199 2.07 -10.63 -3.31
CA ALA A 199 2.48 -11.95 -2.81
C ALA A 199 3.93 -12.22 -3.22
N ARG A 200 4.78 -12.51 -2.23
CA ARG A 200 6.14 -12.96 -2.46
C ARG A 200 6.13 -14.19 -3.39
N PRO A 201 6.88 -14.17 -4.49
CA PRO A 201 7.09 -15.36 -5.32
C PRO A 201 7.80 -16.45 -4.51
N LEU A 202 7.13 -17.58 -4.30
CA LEU A 202 7.60 -18.69 -3.49
C LEU A 202 7.53 -20.01 -4.26
N ARG A 203 8.40 -20.95 -3.89
CA ARG A 203 8.34 -22.35 -4.34
C ARG A 203 7.34 -23.16 -3.50
N PHE A 204 6.83 -24.25 -4.07
CA PHE A 204 6.05 -25.22 -3.31
C PHE A 204 6.92 -25.84 -2.19
N PRO A 205 6.38 -26.10 -0.98
CA PRO A 205 4.97 -25.94 -0.58
C PRO A 205 4.59 -24.55 -0.02
N LEU A 206 5.56 -23.68 0.26
CA LEU A 206 5.27 -22.40 0.92
C LEU A 206 4.41 -21.46 0.07
N SER A 207 4.46 -21.55 -1.26
CA SER A 207 3.54 -20.81 -2.13
C SER A 207 2.07 -21.13 -1.86
N TRP A 208 1.74 -22.40 -1.65
CA TRP A 208 0.38 -22.85 -1.35
C TRP A 208 -0.06 -22.41 0.05
N ILE A 209 0.83 -22.56 1.04
CA ILE A 209 0.57 -22.09 2.40
C ILE A 209 0.34 -20.57 2.40
N ASN A 210 1.16 -19.80 1.69
CA ASN A 210 1.01 -18.35 1.57
C ASN A 210 -0.34 -17.97 0.94
N ALA A 211 -0.77 -18.70 -0.11
CA ALA A 211 -2.08 -18.51 -0.71
C ALA A 211 -3.23 -18.77 0.26
N LEU A 212 -3.14 -19.83 1.08
CA LEU A 212 -4.13 -20.12 2.12
C LEU A 212 -4.19 -19.03 3.20
N ILE A 213 -3.05 -18.50 3.62
CA ILE A 213 -2.99 -17.38 4.57
C ILE A 213 -3.72 -16.16 4.00
N PHE A 214 -3.47 -15.80 2.73
CA PHE A 214 -4.18 -14.70 2.10
C PHE A 214 -5.69 -14.94 1.95
N GLN A 215 -6.08 -16.17 1.62
CA GLN A 215 -7.49 -16.55 1.54
C GLN A 215 -8.17 -16.42 2.91
N ALA A 216 -7.50 -16.84 4.00
CA ALA A 216 -8.01 -16.66 5.35
C ALA A 216 -8.07 -15.18 5.76
N LEU A 217 -7.05 -14.38 5.43
CA LEU A 217 -7.01 -12.94 5.71
C LEU A 217 -8.18 -12.18 5.05
N ARG A 218 -8.57 -12.55 3.83
CA ARG A 218 -9.73 -11.98 3.13
C ARG A 218 -11.03 -12.08 3.95
N PHE A 219 -11.22 -13.17 4.68
CA PHE A 219 -12.41 -13.38 5.53
C PHE A 219 -12.20 -12.93 6.98
N SER A 220 -11.02 -12.40 7.32
CA SER A 220 -10.73 -11.95 8.67
C SER A 220 -11.52 -10.67 9.02
N PRO A 221 -11.85 -10.47 10.31
CA PRO A 221 -12.49 -9.24 10.76
C PRO A 221 -11.68 -7.98 10.41
N LEU A 222 -10.36 -8.08 10.28
CA LEU A 222 -9.51 -6.95 9.90
C LEU A 222 -9.88 -6.43 8.50
N VAL A 223 -9.93 -7.32 7.50
CA VAL A 223 -10.26 -6.95 6.12
C VAL A 223 -11.73 -6.57 5.99
N GLN A 224 -12.62 -7.27 6.68
CA GLN A 224 -14.04 -6.97 6.65
C GLN A 224 -14.37 -5.60 7.26
N SER A 225 -13.74 -5.23 8.39
CA SER A 225 -13.88 -3.88 8.96
C SER A 225 -13.30 -2.81 8.03
N ALA A 226 -12.13 -3.06 7.43
CA ALA A 226 -11.55 -2.11 6.48
C ALA A 226 -12.45 -1.88 5.25
N LYS A 227 -13.08 -2.94 4.74
CA LYS A 227 -14.08 -2.86 3.67
C LYS A 227 -15.29 -2.03 4.08
N GLN A 228 -15.82 -2.25 5.28
CA GLN A 228 -16.97 -1.49 5.79
C GLN A 228 -16.63 0.00 5.96
N ASN A 229 -15.46 0.30 6.52
CA ASN A 229 -15.00 1.66 6.72
C ASN A 229 -14.76 2.39 5.39
N HIS A 230 -14.17 1.71 4.41
CA HIS A 230 -14.00 2.24 3.06
C HIS A 230 -15.35 2.53 2.40
N ALA A 231 -16.31 1.60 2.47
CA ALA A 231 -17.65 1.81 1.92
C ALA A 231 -18.37 3.00 2.58
N ALA A 232 -18.25 3.17 3.89
CA ALA A 232 -18.81 4.30 4.61
C ALA A 232 -18.14 5.64 4.25
N TRP A 233 -16.84 5.63 3.98
CA TRP A 233 -16.14 6.79 3.42
C TRP A 233 -16.60 7.10 2.00
N GLU A 234 -16.68 6.12 1.12
CA GLU A 234 -17.05 6.29 -0.29
C GLU A 234 -18.44 6.95 -0.43
N GLN A 235 -19.41 6.54 0.39
CA GLN A 235 -20.73 7.17 0.43
C GLN A 235 -20.69 8.67 0.80
N ARG A 236 -19.83 9.04 1.76
CA ARG A 236 -19.63 10.45 2.16
C ARG A 236 -18.93 11.25 1.06
N PHE A 237 -17.91 10.65 0.44
CA PHE A 237 -17.17 11.26 -0.66
C PHE A 237 -18.10 11.57 -1.85
N ASP A 238 -18.94 10.63 -2.25
CA ASP A 238 -19.91 10.82 -3.34
C ASP A 238 -20.97 11.88 -3.01
N SER A 239 -21.47 11.88 -1.77
CA SER A 239 -22.44 12.87 -1.32
C SER A 239 -21.88 14.30 -1.35
N ALA A 240 -20.61 14.46 -0.98
CA ALA A 240 -19.92 15.75 -1.05
C ALA A 240 -19.68 16.21 -2.50
N GLN A 241 -19.37 15.30 -3.42
CA GLN A 241 -19.22 15.62 -4.84
C GLN A 241 -20.56 15.94 -5.52
N GLY A 242 -21.65 15.27 -5.15
CA GLY A 242 -22.99 15.54 -5.68
C GLY A 242 -23.66 16.82 -5.18
N GLN A 243 -23.13 17.45 -4.13
CA GLN A 243 -23.62 18.72 -3.58
C GLN A 243 -22.83 19.95 -4.05
N ALA A 244 -21.77 19.78 -4.85
CA ALA A 244 -21.07 20.91 -5.46
C ALA A 244 -22.06 21.68 -6.36
N PRO A 245 -22.28 22.99 -6.14
CA PRO A 245 -23.25 23.73 -6.93
C PRO A 245 -22.83 23.68 -8.40
N ALA A 246 -23.74 23.24 -9.27
CA ALA A 246 -23.61 23.43 -10.70
C ALA A 246 -23.29 24.91 -10.92
N SER A 247 -22.08 25.21 -11.38
CA SER A 247 -21.68 26.56 -11.72
C SER A 247 -22.72 27.12 -12.68
N SER A 248 -23.52 28.07 -12.21
CA SER A 248 -24.48 28.80 -13.00
C SER A 248 -23.71 29.62 -14.04
N SER A 249 -23.54 29.05 -15.23
CA SER A 249 -23.19 29.80 -16.42
C SER A 249 -24.33 30.77 -16.71
N SER A 250 -24.11 32.03 -16.35
CA SER A 250 -24.87 33.20 -16.85
C SER A 250 -24.02 33.87 -17.92
#